data_AF-A0A172U6R4-F1
#
_entry.id   AF-A0A172U6R4-F1
#
_cell.length_a   1.000
_cell.length_b   1.000
_cell.length_c   1.000
_cell.angle_alpha   90.00
_cell.angle_beta   90.00
_cell.angle_gamma   90.00
#
_symmetry.space_group_name_H-M   'P 1'
#
loop_
_entity.id
_entity.type
_entity.pdbx_description
1 polymer ?
#
loop_
_entity_poly.entity_id
_entity_poly.type
_entity_poly.pdbx_seq_one_letter_code
_entity_poly.pdbx_strand_id
1 'polypeptide(L)'
;MKLHRPLAAMALSALAACEQPPAAKPAELAFKPVASLQELMLAVIDPNIDFVWNSVASITSTEGEQERRPTKPEDWEAVRQHALVVAEAANLLLIDRPVAKGSINTASGGAELSALAIHNLIQANREQFQQRAVALQDASQQLLAAIDQQNADELERAGGVVEQACEQCHSQFWYPGDKRPK
;
A
#
# COMPACT_ATOMS: atom_id res chain seq x y z
N MET A 1 20.54 82.52 13.28
CA MET A 1 19.17 82.01 13.49
C MET A 1 18.31 82.41 12.30
N LYS A 2 18.01 81.48 11.37
CA LYS A 2 16.92 81.50 10.38
C LYS A 2 16.88 80.14 9.67
N LEU A 3 16.18 79.20 10.32
CA LEU A 3 15.84 77.86 9.83
C LEU A 3 15.05 77.98 8.51
N HIS A 4 15.49 77.28 7.46
CA HIS A 4 14.65 76.98 6.30
C HIS A 4 14.52 75.45 6.20
N ARG A 5 13.28 74.98 6.34
CA ARG A 5 12.86 73.57 6.42
C ARG A 5 12.98 72.93 5.03
N PRO A 6 13.54 71.72 4.87
CA PRO A 6 13.44 71.02 3.60
C PRO A 6 12.02 70.46 3.42
N LEU A 7 11.50 70.63 2.22
CA LEU A 7 10.25 70.07 1.73
C LEU A 7 10.35 68.53 1.77
N ALA A 8 9.53 67.87 2.59
CA ALA A 8 9.39 66.43 2.57
C ALA A 8 8.50 66.04 1.37
N ALA A 9 9.10 65.44 0.34
CA ALA A 9 8.37 64.82 -0.75
C ALA A 9 7.75 63.51 -0.24
N MET A 10 6.44 63.53 -0.03
CA MET A 10 5.65 62.34 0.32
C MET A 10 5.41 61.53 -0.96
N ALA A 11 6.25 60.52 -1.20
CA ALA A 11 6.05 59.55 -2.26
C ALA A 11 4.90 58.61 -1.87
N LEU A 12 3.76 58.78 -2.54
CA LEU A 12 2.60 57.91 -2.43
C LEU A 12 2.88 56.62 -3.22
N SER A 13 3.46 55.62 -2.56
CA SER A 13 3.62 54.28 -3.12
C SER A 13 2.27 53.58 -3.19
N ALA A 14 1.68 53.54 -4.38
CA ALA A 14 0.49 52.73 -4.66
C ALA A 14 0.86 51.24 -4.58
N LEU A 15 0.50 50.59 -3.48
CA LEU A 15 0.49 49.13 -3.36
C LEU A 15 -0.64 48.58 -4.23
N ALA A 16 -0.33 48.31 -5.50
CA ALA A 16 -1.15 47.42 -6.33
C ALA A 16 -1.00 46.00 -5.79
N ALA A 17 -1.87 45.62 -4.85
CA ALA A 17 -2.02 44.24 -4.42
C ALA A 17 -2.64 43.45 -5.59
N CYS A 18 -1.85 42.56 -6.20
CA CYS A 18 -2.40 41.54 -7.08
C CYS A 18 -3.23 40.55 -6.24
N GLU A 19 -4.56 40.70 -6.25
CA GLU A 19 -5.46 39.62 -5.83
C GLU A 19 -5.35 38.49 -6.86
N GLN A 20 -4.61 37.44 -6.50
CA GLN A 20 -4.66 36.17 -7.25
C GLN A 20 -6.07 35.57 -7.06
N PRO A 21 -6.77 35.24 -8.16
CA PRO A 21 -8.02 34.49 -8.06
C PRO A 21 -7.80 33.20 -7.27
N PRO A 22 -8.75 32.77 -6.41
CA PRO A 22 -8.62 31.52 -5.70
C PRO A 22 -8.44 30.39 -6.72
N ALA A 23 -7.35 29.63 -6.57
CA ALA A 23 -7.09 28.47 -7.40
C ALA A 23 -8.30 27.53 -7.34
N ALA A 24 -8.86 27.20 -8.51
CA ALA A 24 -9.91 26.21 -8.60
C ALA A 24 -9.40 24.89 -7.99
N LYS A 25 -10.14 24.33 -7.03
CA LYS A 25 -9.83 23.01 -6.48
C LYS A 25 -9.81 22.01 -7.65
N PRO A 26 -8.75 21.21 -7.82
CA PRO A 26 -8.75 20.13 -8.80
C PRO A 26 -10.00 19.26 -8.60
N ALA A 27 -10.68 18.92 -9.68
CA ALA A 27 -11.81 18.00 -9.61
C ALA A 27 -11.32 16.66 -9.04
N GLU A 28 -12.00 16.15 -8.00
CA GLU A 28 -11.73 14.81 -7.48
C GLU A 28 -11.95 13.77 -8.59
N LEU A 29 -10.93 12.96 -8.85
CA LEU A 29 -11.03 11.86 -9.80
C LEU A 29 -11.99 10.80 -9.22
N ALA A 30 -13.13 10.60 -9.89
CA ALA A 30 -14.09 9.56 -9.51
C ALA A 30 -13.65 8.19 -10.07
N PHE A 31 -12.93 7.41 -9.27
CA PHE A 31 -12.55 6.04 -9.62
C PHE A 31 -13.79 5.12 -9.68
N LYS A 32 -13.77 4.15 -10.60
CA LYS A 32 -14.85 3.17 -10.79
C LYS A 32 -14.29 1.74 -10.65
N PRO A 33 -14.20 1.20 -9.42
CA PRO A 33 -13.68 -0.15 -9.22
C PRO A 33 -14.63 -1.21 -9.79
N VAL A 34 -14.06 -2.28 -10.36
CA VAL A 34 -14.80 -3.44 -10.88
C VAL A 34 -14.86 -4.58 -9.87
N ALA A 35 -13.77 -4.80 -9.15
CA ALA A 35 -13.61 -5.86 -8.16
C ALA A 35 -13.94 -5.35 -6.74
N SER A 36 -14.50 -6.23 -5.91
CA SER A 36 -14.53 -6.05 -4.45
C SER A 36 -13.12 -6.12 -3.83
N LEU A 37 -12.97 -5.74 -2.56
CA LEU A 37 -11.68 -5.90 -1.85
C LEU A 37 -11.24 -7.37 -1.83
N GLN A 38 -12.15 -8.29 -1.51
CA GLN A 38 -11.86 -9.71 -1.46
C GLN A 38 -11.41 -10.24 -2.83
N GLU A 39 -12.09 -9.88 -3.92
CA GLU A 39 -11.66 -10.30 -5.26
C GLU A 39 -10.29 -9.73 -5.64
N LEU A 40 -10.01 -8.48 -5.27
CA LEU A 40 -8.70 -7.87 -5.52
C LEU A 40 -7.58 -8.60 -4.75
N MET A 41 -7.83 -8.96 -3.49
CA MET A 41 -6.88 -9.75 -2.70
C MET A 41 -6.66 -11.12 -3.35
N LEU A 42 -7.72 -11.92 -3.48
CA LEU A 42 -7.63 -13.32 -3.91
C LEU A 42 -7.19 -13.50 -5.37
N ALA A 43 -7.52 -12.57 -6.27
CA ALA A 43 -7.26 -12.75 -7.70
C ALA A 43 -6.04 -11.98 -8.21
N VAL A 44 -5.55 -11.00 -7.44
CA VAL A 44 -4.43 -10.15 -7.86
C VAL A 44 -3.32 -10.17 -6.83
N ILE A 45 -3.57 -9.78 -5.58
CA ILE A 45 -2.48 -9.65 -4.60
C ILE A 45 -1.94 -11.02 -4.20
N ASP A 46 -2.78 -11.92 -3.70
CA ASP A 46 -2.41 -13.24 -3.18
C ASP A 46 -1.60 -14.09 -4.17
N PRO A 47 -2.06 -14.37 -5.42
CA PRO A 47 -1.29 -15.21 -6.33
C PRO A 47 0.04 -14.59 -6.76
N ASN A 48 0.15 -13.25 -6.75
CA ASN A 48 1.40 -12.58 -7.11
C ASN A 48 2.39 -12.56 -5.96
N ILE A 49 1.95 -12.33 -4.72
CA ILE A 49 2.85 -12.39 -3.57
C ILE A 49 3.26 -13.83 -3.28
N ASP A 50 2.37 -14.81 -3.46
CA ASP A 50 2.70 -16.24 -3.37
C ASP A 50 3.80 -16.61 -4.37
N PHE A 51 3.76 -16.09 -5.60
CA PHE A 51 4.84 -16.33 -6.57
C PHE A 51 6.17 -15.80 -6.05
N VAL A 52 6.18 -14.59 -5.49
CA VAL A 52 7.41 -13.96 -4.96
C VAL A 52 7.94 -14.75 -3.77
N TRP A 53 7.11 -15.10 -2.78
CA TRP A 53 7.52 -15.90 -1.63
C TRP A 53 8.02 -17.28 -2.06
N ASN A 54 7.34 -17.94 -2.99
CA ASN A 54 7.76 -19.26 -3.48
C ASN A 54 9.05 -19.23 -4.32
N SER A 55 9.53 -18.04 -4.71
CA SER A 55 10.80 -17.88 -5.43
C SER A 55 12.03 -18.00 -4.52
N VAL A 56 11.87 -17.79 -3.22
CA VAL A 56 12.92 -17.88 -2.20
C VAL A 56 12.48 -18.75 -1.03
N ALA A 57 13.10 -19.92 -0.85
CA ALA A 57 12.76 -20.83 0.26
C ALA A 57 13.97 -21.67 0.69
N SER A 58 14.14 -21.85 2.01
CA SER A 58 14.94 -22.95 2.55
C SER A 58 14.03 -24.10 2.94
N ILE A 59 14.26 -25.28 2.36
CA ILE A 59 13.49 -26.50 2.57
C ILE A 59 14.38 -27.49 3.30
N THR A 60 14.16 -27.67 4.59
CA THR A 60 14.81 -28.73 5.37
C THR A 60 14.01 -30.02 5.23
N SER A 61 14.63 -31.05 4.65
CA SER A 61 14.03 -32.38 4.50
C SER A 61 14.94 -33.48 5.06
N THR A 62 14.44 -34.72 5.08
CA THR A 62 15.26 -35.89 5.44
C THR A 62 16.44 -36.13 4.49
N GLU A 63 16.42 -35.51 3.30
CA GLU A 63 17.47 -35.60 2.28
C GLU A 63 18.52 -34.47 2.41
N GLY A 64 18.33 -33.54 3.36
CA GLY A 64 19.18 -32.37 3.57
C GLY A 64 18.43 -31.05 3.39
N GLU A 65 19.18 -29.95 3.46
CA GLU A 65 18.70 -28.60 3.21
C GLU A 65 18.75 -28.30 1.70
N GLN A 66 17.61 -27.92 1.12
CA GLN A 66 17.52 -27.47 -0.26
C GLN A 66 17.12 -26.00 -0.28
N GLU A 67 17.91 -25.20 -0.99
CA GLU A 67 17.66 -23.78 -1.14
C GLU A 67 17.07 -23.51 -2.54
N ARG A 68 15.91 -22.87 -2.59
CA ARG A 68 15.27 -22.39 -3.81
C ARG A 68 15.48 -20.90 -3.90
N ARG A 69 16.15 -20.42 -4.95
CA ARG A 69 16.40 -19.00 -5.23
C ARG A 69 16.41 -18.76 -6.76
N PRO A 70 16.07 -17.56 -7.25
CA PRO A 70 16.22 -17.24 -8.67
C PRO A 70 17.70 -17.30 -9.08
N THR A 71 18.01 -17.97 -10.20
CA THR A 71 19.42 -18.16 -10.63
C THR A 71 19.71 -17.58 -11.99
N LYS A 72 18.69 -17.38 -12.82
CA LYS A 72 18.83 -16.86 -14.17
C LYS A 72 18.14 -15.51 -14.33
N PRO A 73 18.56 -14.68 -15.30
CA PRO A 73 17.92 -13.40 -15.56
C PRO A 73 16.40 -13.50 -15.77
N GLU A 74 15.93 -14.56 -16.44
CA GLU A 74 14.50 -14.79 -16.67
C GLU A 74 13.72 -15.08 -15.37
N ASP A 75 14.35 -15.73 -14.38
CA ASP A 75 13.71 -16.00 -13.09
C ASP A 75 13.50 -14.69 -12.35
N TRP A 76 14.54 -13.84 -12.30
CA TRP A 76 14.48 -12.53 -11.66
C TRP A 76 13.44 -11.62 -12.30
N GLU A 77 13.37 -11.61 -13.63
CA GLU A 77 12.37 -10.82 -14.35
C GLU A 77 10.94 -11.30 -14.06
N ALA A 78 10.70 -12.61 -14.00
CA ALA A 78 9.39 -13.14 -13.63
C ALA A 78 9.00 -12.72 -12.20
N VAL A 79 9.90 -12.88 -11.22
CA VAL A 79 9.65 -12.44 -9.83
C VAL A 79 9.39 -10.94 -9.76
N ARG A 80 10.14 -10.14 -10.54
CA ARG A 80 9.94 -8.68 -10.63
C ARG A 80 8.55 -8.31 -11.12
N GLN A 81 8.05 -8.98 -12.15
CA GLN A 81 6.72 -8.72 -12.72
C GLN A 81 5.63 -8.96 -11.67
N HIS A 82 5.73 -10.06 -10.92
CA HIS A 82 4.81 -10.36 -9.83
C HIS A 82 4.91 -9.34 -8.69
N ALA A 83 6.11 -8.95 -8.26
CA ALA A 83 6.31 -7.93 -7.23
C ALA A 83 5.75 -6.56 -7.64
N LEU A 84 5.89 -6.17 -8.92
CA LEU A 84 5.28 -4.94 -9.45
C LEU A 84 3.76 -4.97 -9.36
N VAL A 85 3.14 -6.10 -9.68
CA VAL A 85 1.68 -6.25 -9.57
C VAL A 85 1.23 -6.04 -8.13
N VAL A 86 1.94 -6.58 -7.14
CA VAL A 86 1.60 -6.37 -5.72
C VAL A 86 1.76 -4.90 -5.33
N ALA A 87 2.89 -4.28 -5.70
CA ALA A 87 3.18 -2.88 -5.39
C ALA A 87 2.11 -1.91 -5.96
N GLU A 88 1.68 -2.13 -7.20
CA GLU A 88 0.64 -1.31 -7.82
C GLU A 88 -0.77 -1.68 -7.36
N ALA A 89 -1.06 -2.95 -7.09
CA ALA A 89 -2.34 -3.38 -6.56
C ALA A 89 -2.61 -2.83 -5.15
N ALA A 90 -1.57 -2.58 -4.35
CA ALA A 90 -1.69 -1.91 -3.05
C ALA A 90 -2.35 -0.52 -3.17
N ASN A 91 -2.05 0.24 -4.24
CA ASN A 91 -2.73 1.52 -4.51
C ASN A 91 -4.24 1.35 -4.72
N LEU A 92 -4.66 0.23 -5.31
CA LEU A 92 -6.07 -0.04 -5.59
C LEU A 92 -6.87 -0.20 -4.29
N LEU A 93 -6.25 -0.63 -3.20
CA LEU A 93 -6.91 -0.72 -1.88
C LEU A 93 -7.39 0.66 -1.37
N LEU A 94 -6.75 1.75 -1.81
CA LEU A 94 -7.14 3.11 -1.44
C LEU A 94 -8.47 3.55 -2.08
N ILE A 95 -8.93 2.87 -3.13
CA ILE A 95 -10.19 3.17 -3.83
C ILE A 95 -11.35 2.51 -3.08
N ASP A 96 -12.33 3.33 -2.66
CA ASP A 96 -13.53 2.84 -1.98
C ASP A 96 -14.32 1.86 -2.85
N ARG A 97 -14.69 0.72 -2.27
CA ARG A 97 -15.33 -0.41 -2.96
C ARG A 97 -16.03 -1.34 -1.96
N PRO A 98 -16.96 -2.21 -2.39
CA PRO A 98 -17.52 -3.25 -1.55
C PRO A 98 -16.44 -4.21 -1.03
N VAL A 99 -16.59 -4.71 0.20
CA VAL A 99 -15.65 -5.70 0.77
C VAL A 99 -15.72 -7.03 0.01
N ALA A 100 -16.92 -7.53 -0.27
CA ALA A 100 -17.17 -8.75 -1.03
C ALA A 100 -18.42 -8.58 -1.92
N LYS A 101 -18.57 -9.42 -2.95
CA LYS A 101 -19.82 -9.52 -3.71
C LYS A 101 -20.80 -10.42 -2.98
N GLY A 102 -22.01 -9.92 -2.71
CA GLY A 102 -23.06 -10.66 -2.00
C GLY A 102 -22.75 -10.89 -0.52
N SER A 103 -23.48 -11.81 0.11
CA SER A 103 -23.31 -12.20 1.52
C SER A 103 -22.27 -13.31 1.70
N ILE A 104 -21.12 -13.20 1.02
CA ILE A 104 -20.04 -14.17 1.20
C ILE A 104 -19.46 -13.98 2.60
N ASN A 105 -19.49 -15.06 3.38
CA ASN A 105 -18.73 -15.15 4.60
C ASN A 105 -17.25 -15.22 4.19
N THR A 106 -16.44 -14.23 4.56
CA THR A 106 -15.01 -14.24 4.21
C THR A 106 -14.26 -15.34 4.96
N ALA A 107 -14.87 -15.90 6.01
CA ALA A 107 -14.24 -16.76 7.00
C ALA A 107 -13.64 -18.06 6.47
N SER A 108 -12.32 -18.06 6.37
CA SER A 108 -11.48 -19.24 6.54
C SER A 108 -11.25 -19.48 8.05
N GLY A 109 -12.24 -20.04 8.75
CA GLY A 109 -12.04 -20.57 10.11
C GLY A 109 -12.69 -19.81 11.28
N GLY A 110 -13.80 -19.12 11.05
CA GLY A 110 -14.73 -18.67 12.11
C GLY A 110 -14.32 -17.46 12.96
N ALA A 111 -13.06 -17.02 12.90
CA ALA A 111 -12.59 -15.80 13.56
C ALA A 111 -12.81 -14.52 12.73
N GLU A 112 -13.07 -14.65 11.43
CA GLU A 112 -13.27 -13.50 10.56
C GLU A 112 -14.66 -12.88 10.71
N LEU A 113 -14.70 -11.56 10.59
CA LEU A 113 -15.92 -10.76 10.58
C LEU A 113 -16.72 -10.96 9.28
N SER A 114 -18.01 -10.59 9.31
CA SER A 114 -18.81 -10.52 8.09
C SER A 114 -18.38 -9.35 7.20
N ALA A 115 -18.64 -9.44 5.89
CA ALA A 115 -18.30 -8.36 4.93
C ALA A 115 -18.88 -6.98 5.34
N LEU A 116 -20.08 -6.94 5.91
CA LEU A 116 -20.68 -5.70 6.42
C LEU A 116 -19.95 -5.17 7.66
N ALA A 117 -19.57 -6.06 8.60
CA ALA A 117 -18.82 -5.67 9.77
C ALA A 117 -17.41 -5.16 9.41
N ILE A 118 -16.72 -5.82 8.47
CA ILE A 118 -15.44 -5.37 7.91
C ILE A 118 -15.61 -3.99 7.27
N HIS A 119 -16.63 -3.80 6.42
CA HIS A 119 -16.88 -2.52 5.78
C HIS A 119 -17.06 -1.40 6.80
N ASN A 120 -17.92 -1.60 7.80
CA ASN A 120 -18.15 -0.62 8.86
C ASN A 120 -16.88 -0.31 9.65
N LEU A 121 -16.06 -1.33 9.95
CA LEU A 121 -14.80 -1.16 10.66
C LEU A 121 -13.78 -0.36 9.84
N ILE A 122 -13.67 -0.62 8.53
CA ILE A 122 -12.84 0.14 7.60
C ILE A 122 -13.31 1.60 7.53
N GLN A 123 -14.62 1.85 7.40
CA GLN A 123 -15.15 3.21 7.33
C GLN A 123 -14.89 3.98 8.64
N ALA A 124 -15.05 3.32 9.80
CA ALA A 124 -14.75 3.91 11.10
C ALA A 124 -13.25 4.19 11.32
N ASN A 125 -12.35 3.51 10.60
CA ASN A 125 -10.90 3.61 10.76
C ASN A 125 -10.20 3.86 9.43
N ARG A 126 -10.79 4.73 8.58
CA ARG A 126 -10.38 4.89 7.18
C ARG A 126 -8.91 5.30 7.03
N GLU A 127 -8.44 6.21 7.87
CA GLU A 127 -7.04 6.65 7.88
C GLU A 127 -6.09 5.48 8.15
N GLN A 128 -6.39 4.66 9.15
CA GLN A 128 -5.56 3.50 9.51
C GLN A 128 -5.57 2.47 8.37
N PHE A 129 -6.71 2.23 7.73
CA PHE A 129 -6.78 1.34 6.57
C PHE A 129 -5.89 1.85 5.41
N GLN A 130 -5.93 3.16 5.13
CA GLN A 130 -5.07 3.77 4.11
C GLN A 130 -3.59 3.64 4.47
N GLN A 131 -3.23 3.85 5.74
CA GLN A 131 -1.85 3.65 6.23
C GLN A 131 -1.39 2.20 6.04
N ARG A 132 -2.25 1.20 6.27
CA ARG A 132 -1.91 -0.22 6.03
C ARG A 132 -1.70 -0.52 4.54
N ALA A 133 -2.54 0.05 3.67
CA ALA A 133 -2.37 -0.10 2.21
C ALA A 133 -1.05 0.52 1.72
N VAL A 134 -0.70 1.72 2.22
CA VAL A 134 0.59 2.36 1.91
C VAL A 134 1.76 1.53 2.47
N ALA A 135 1.65 1.00 3.69
CA ALA A 135 2.69 0.15 4.26
C ALA A 135 2.95 -1.13 3.42
N LEU A 136 1.90 -1.72 2.83
CA LEU A 136 2.05 -2.84 1.89
C LEU A 136 2.79 -2.43 0.61
N GLN A 137 2.47 -1.24 0.07
CA GLN A 137 3.17 -0.68 -1.08
C GLN A 137 4.65 -0.46 -0.77
N ASP A 138 4.97 0.18 0.36
CA ASP A 138 6.34 0.44 0.80
C ASP A 138 7.13 -0.86 1.04
N ALA A 139 6.50 -1.88 1.62
CA ALA A 139 7.10 -3.20 1.77
C ALA A 139 7.36 -3.87 0.41
N SER A 140 6.45 -3.70 -0.55
CA SER A 140 6.62 -4.25 -1.92
C SER A 140 7.72 -3.53 -2.71
N GLN A 141 7.99 -2.25 -2.42
CA GLN A 141 9.16 -1.55 -2.98
C GLN A 141 10.48 -2.15 -2.48
N GLN A 142 10.53 -2.71 -1.27
CA GLN A 142 11.71 -3.43 -0.79
C GLN A 142 11.93 -4.73 -1.57
N LEU A 143 10.85 -5.45 -1.94
CA LEU A 143 10.97 -6.61 -2.84
C LEU A 143 11.61 -6.19 -4.16
N LEU A 144 11.09 -5.14 -4.79
CA LEU A 144 11.61 -4.63 -6.06
C LEU A 144 13.09 -4.23 -5.95
N ALA A 145 13.48 -3.54 -4.88
CA ALA A 145 14.87 -3.17 -4.65
C ALA A 145 15.79 -4.38 -4.50
N ALA A 146 15.34 -5.45 -3.83
CA ALA A 146 16.09 -6.70 -3.69
C ALA A 146 16.22 -7.44 -5.02
N ILE A 147 15.11 -7.50 -5.79
CA ILE A 147 15.04 -8.13 -7.11
C ILE A 147 15.93 -7.41 -8.12
N ASP A 148 15.89 -6.08 -8.15
CA ASP A 148 16.72 -5.26 -9.05
C ASP A 148 18.22 -5.43 -8.76
N GLN A 149 18.57 -5.77 -7.51
CA GLN A 149 19.93 -6.11 -7.08
C GLN A 149 20.26 -7.60 -7.23
N GLN A 150 19.30 -8.44 -7.63
CA GLN A 150 19.41 -9.90 -7.64
C GLN A 150 19.90 -10.47 -6.31
N ASN A 151 19.44 -9.91 -5.20
CA ASN A 151 19.85 -10.28 -3.85
C ASN A 151 18.79 -11.18 -3.20
N ALA A 152 19.02 -12.49 -3.21
CA ALA A 152 18.06 -13.47 -2.71
C ALA A 152 17.86 -13.43 -1.18
N ASP A 153 18.92 -13.17 -0.41
CA ASP A 153 18.83 -13.04 1.05
C ASP A 153 17.97 -11.82 1.43
N GLU A 154 18.17 -10.70 0.72
CA GLU A 154 17.38 -9.49 0.93
C GLU A 154 15.94 -9.66 0.43
N LEU A 155 15.72 -10.43 -0.63
CA LEU A 155 14.39 -10.76 -1.13
C LEU A 155 13.61 -11.59 -0.10
N GLU A 156 14.24 -12.58 0.53
CA GLU A 156 13.65 -13.37 1.62
C GLU A 156 13.27 -12.47 2.81
N ARG A 157 14.20 -11.59 3.23
CA ARG A 157 13.95 -10.62 4.31
C ARG A 157 12.78 -9.69 3.97
N ALA A 158 12.76 -9.13 2.76
CA ALA A 158 11.69 -8.25 2.30
C ALA A 158 10.35 -8.98 2.19
N GLY A 159 10.36 -10.27 1.81
CA GLY A 159 9.19 -11.15 1.85
C GLY A 159 8.55 -11.21 3.25
N GLY A 160 9.37 -11.33 4.30
CA GLY A 160 8.90 -11.29 5.68
C GLY A 160 8.33 -9.92 6.10
N VAL A 161 8.85 -8.81 5.57
CA VAL A 161 8.28 -7.47 5.80
C VAL A 161 6.89 -7.35 5.16
N VAL A 162 6.71 -7.91 3.96
CA VAL A 162 5.39 -7.94 3.30
C VAL A 162 4.40 -8.79 4.09
N GLU A 163 4.79 -9.98 4.55
CA GLU A 163 3.96 -10.81 5.43
C GLU A 163 3.50 -10.04 6.67
N GLN A 164 4.43 -9.33 7.32
CA GLN A 164 4.10 -8.51 8.48
C GLN A 164 3.12 -7.37 8.14
N ALA A 165 3.23 -6.76 6.96
CA ALA A 165 2.30 -5.73 6.50
C ALA A 165 0.90 -6.30 6.23
N CYS A 166 0.81 -7.46 5.59
CA CYS A 166 -0.43 -8.21 5.38
C CYS A 166 -1.12 -8.51 6.72
N GLU A 167 -0.40 -9.12 7.66
CA GLU A 167 -0.93 -9.54 8.95
C GLU A 167 -1.36 -8.34 9.82
N GLN A 168 -0.62 -7.22 9.79
CA GLN A 168 -1.03 -5.98 10.47
C GLN A 168 -2.35 -5.41 9.95
N CYS A 169 -2.64 -5.56 8.65
CA CYS A 169 -3.91 -5.15 8.07
C CYS A 169 -5.02 -6.15 8.43
N HIS A 170 -4.78 -7.44 8.18
CA HIS A 170 -5.80 -8.48 8.32
C HIS A 170 -6.23 -8.68 9.78
N SER A 171 -5.29 -8.68 10.73
CA SER A 171 -5.66 -8.77 12.15
C SER A 171 -6.38 -7.55 12.70
N GLN A 172 -6.28 -6.41 12.03
CA GLN A 172 -7.02 -5.22 12.42
C GLN A 172 -8.44 -5.22 11.83
N PHE A 173 -8.60 -5.66 10.57
CA PHE A 173 -9.83 -5.44 9.81
C PHE A 173 -10.65 -6.70 9.50
N TRP A 174 -10.01 -7.87 9.35
CA TRP A 174 -10.68 -9.13 9.02
C TRP A 174 -10.99 -9.96 10.26
N TYR A 175 -10.01 -10.16 11.14
CA TYR A 175 -10.15 -10.99 12.34
C TYR A 175 -9.66 -10.26 13.61
N PRO A 176 -10.20 -9.06 13.91
CA PRO A 176 -9.87 -8.36 15.14
C PRO A 176 -10.22 -9.19 16.37
N GLY A 177 -9.21 -9.44 17.20
CA GLY A 177 -9.35 -10.21 18.43
C GLY A 177 -9.11 -11.72 18.28
N ASP A 178 -8.70 -12.20 17.10
CA ASP A 178 -8.14 -13.54 16.99
C ASP A 178 -6.89 -13.66 17.87
N LYS A 179 -6.80 -14.78 18.60
CA LYS A 179 -5.75 -15.08 19.58
C LYS A 179 -4.89 -16.28 19.18
N ARG A 180 -5.12 -16.84 17.99
CA ARG A 180 -4.24 -17.89 17.45
C ARG A 180 -2.80 -17.36 17.36
N PRO A 181 -1.77 -18.20 17.60
CA PRO A 181 -0.38 -17.81 17.40
C PRO A 181 -0.18 -17.27 15.97
N LYS A 182 0.53 -16.15 15.87
CA LYS A 182 0.96 -15.54 14.61
C LYS A 182 2.37 -15.98 14.29
#